data_AF-A0A480BSV5-F1
#
_entry.id   AF-A0A480BSV5-F1
#
_cell.length_a   1.000
_cell.length_b   1.000
_cell.length_c   1.000
_cell.angle_alpha   90.00
_cell.angle_beta   90.00
_cell.angle_gamma   90.00
#
_symmetry.space_group_name_H-M   'P 1'
#
loop_
_entity.id
_entity.type
_entity.pdbx_description
1 polymer ?
#
loop_
_entity_poly.entity_id
_entity_poly.type
_entity_poly.pdbx_seq_one_letter_code
_entity_poly.pdbx_strand_id
1 'polypeptide(L)'
;MSTFSLQALKRALRVEHDADDTLLQELLDDAESEALQYLDQTDFPVEDAEDESPPERVPGAIRRAVFLLVSSFYEEADAAKLADYRKRAEMMLFPFRTKLGV
;
A
#
# COMPACT_ATOMS: atom_id res chain seq x y z
N MET A 1 -8.44 1.68 10.82
CA MET A 1 -7.23 2.46 11.18
C MET A 1 -6.16 1.98 10.22
N SER A 2 -5.57 2.90 9.47
CA SER A 2 -4.51 2.58 8.52
C SER A 2 -3.27 2.01 9.23
N THR A 3 -2.70 0.97 8.63
CA THR A 3 -1.49 0.29 9.11
C THR A 3 -0.24 1.12 8.79
N PHE A 4 -0.32 2.00 7.79
CA PHE A 4 0.80 2.82 7.32
C PHE A 4 0.68 4.28 7.76
N SER A 5 1.82 4.97 7.85
CA SER A 5 1.85 6.39 8.22
C SER A 5 1.49 7.28 7.03
N LEU A 6 0.48 8.14 7.20
CA LEU A 6 0.13 9.19 6.24
C LEU A 6 1.33 10.10 5.91
N GLN A 7 2.17 10.41 6.90
CA GLN A 7 3.37 11.23 6.68
C GLN A 7 4.39 10.51 5.78
N ALA A 8 4.54 9.19 5.92
CA ALA A 8 5.42 8.40 5.05
C ALA A 8 4.88 8.35 3.61
N LEU A 9 3.56 8.20 3.46
CA LEU A 9 2.90 8.26 2.15
C LEU A 9 3.10 9.63 1.48
N LYS A 10 2.88 10.73 2.20
CA LYS A 10 3.10 12.10 1.69
C LYS A 10 4.54 12.30 1.20
N ARG A 11 5.52 11.81 1.95
CA ARG A 11 6.94 11.83 1.52
C ARG A 11 7.17 11.02 0.25
N ALA A 12 6.52 9.86 0.10
CA ALA A 12 6.62 9.04 -1.11
C ALA A 12 6.00 9.73 -2.33
N LEU A 13 4.86 10.40 -2.15
CA LEU A 13 4.15 11.16 -3.19
C LEU A 13 4.74 12.55 -3.46
N ARG A 14 5.71 12.99 -2.65
CA ARG A 14 6.26 14.36 -2.66
C ARG A 14 5.18 15.44 -2.45
N VAL A 15 4.19 15.12 -1.62
CA VAL A 15 3.14 16.05 -1.20
C VAL A 15 3.60 16.77 0.07
N GLU A 16 3.80 18.08 -0.02
CA GLU A 16 4.31 18.90 1.08
C GLU A 16 3.21 19.67 1.83
N HIS A 17 1.97 19.66 1.32
CA HIS A 17 0.83 20.36 1.91
C HIS A 17 -0.09 19.41 2.70
N ASP A 18 -0.92 19.98 3.57
CA ASP A 18 -1.88 19.23 4.40
C ASP A 18 -3.32 19.28 3.86
N ALA A 19 -3.54 20.00 2.74
CA ALA A 19 -4.88 20.19 2.16
C ALA A 19 -5.56 18.87 1.75
N ASP A 20 -4.76 17.87 1.37
CA ASP A 20 -5.24 16.58 0.88
C ASP A 20 -5.13 15.49 1.95
N ASP A 21 -4.85 15.82 3.21
CA ASP A 21 -4.62 14.80 4.25
C ASP A 21 -5.81 13.86 4.42
N THR A 22 -7.02 14.40 4.41
CA THR A 22 -8.25 13.60 4.48
C THR A 22 -8.38 12.69 3.26
N LEU A 23 -8.15 13.23 2.05
CA LEU A 23 -8.24 12.47 0.81
C LEU A 23 -7.18 11.36 0.76
N LEU A 24 -5.93 11.68 1.09
CA LEU A 24 -4.83 10.72 1.12
C LEU A 24 -5.04 9.63 2.17
N GLN A 25 -5.69 9.96 3.29
CA GLN A 25 -6.06 8.98 4.30
C GLN A 25 -7.15 8.02 3.78
N GLU A 26 -8.18 8.53 3.11
CA GLU A 26 -9.22 7.72 2.49
C GLU A 26 -8.65 6.80 1.40
N LEU A 27 -7.81 7.33 0.51
CA LEU A 27 -7.15 6.55 -0.53
C LEU A 27 -6.20 5.49 0.04
N LEU A 28 -5.56 5.78 1.18
CA LEU A 28 -4.70 4.83 1.87
C LEU A 28 -5.52 3.67 2.45
N ASP A 29 -6.65 3.96 3.09
CA ASP A 29 -7.55 2.93 3.61
C ASP A 29 -8.11 2.04 2.46
N ASP A 30 -8.48 2.65 1.33
CA ASP A 30 -8.92 1.91 0.13
C ASP A 30 -7.81 1.03 -0.47
N ALA A 31 -6.59 1.57 -0.56
CA ALA A 31 -5.43 0.82 -1.06
C ALA A 31 -5.04 -0.35 -0.15
N GLU A 32 -5.15 -0.18 1.18
CA GLU A 32 -4.94 -1.26 2.13
C GLU A 32 -5.98 -2.36 1.96
N SER A 33 -7.26 -1.98 1.86
CA SER A 33 -8.37 -2.91 1.62
C SER A 33 -8.18 -3.70 0.33
N GLU A 34 -7.80 -3.04 -0.77
CA GLU A 34 -7.52 -3.71 -2.04
C GLU A 34 -6.33 -4.69 -1.93
N ALA A 35 -5.25 -4.28 -1.28
CA ALA A 35 -4.08 -5.12 -1.11
C ALA A 35 -4.41 -6.38 -0.26
N LEU A 36 -5.16 -6.23 0.83
CA LEU A 36 -5.63 -7.35 1.65
C LEU A 36 -6.54 -8.30 0.87
N GLN A 37 -7.45 -7.75 0.07
CA GLN A 37 -8.32 -8.53 -0.82
C GLN A 37 -7.51 -9.32 -1.86
N TYR A 38 -6.48 -8.70 -2.44
CA TYR A 38 -5.59 -9.38 -3.38
C TYR A 38 -4.80 -10.53 -2.72
N LEU A 39 -4.33 -10.30 -1.50
CA LEU A 39 -3.60 -11.30 -0.70
C LEU A 39 -4.52 -12.42 -0.18
N ASP A 40 -5.84 -12.19 -0.17
CA ASP A 40 -6.86 -13.04 0.45
C ASP A 40 -6.59 -13.24 1.95
N GLN A 41 -6.30 -12.12 2.64
CA GLN A 41 -5.98 -12.05 4.05
C GLN A 41 -6.80 -10.95 4.75
N THR A 42 -6.98 -11.09 6.06
CA THR A 42 -7.66 -10.08 6.90
C THR A 42 -6.72 -9.04 7.49
N ASP A 43 -5.41 -9.33 7.47
CA ASP A 43 -4.36 -8.44 7.98
C ASP A 43 -3.07 -8.68 7.18
N PHE A 44 -2.17 -7.71 7.16
CA PHE A 44 -0.90 -7.83 6.45
C PHE A 44 0.04 -8.80 7.19
N PRO A 45 0.83 -9.60 6.45
CA PRO A 45 1.84 -10.42 7.08
C PRO A 45 2.86 -9.51 7.76
N VAL A 46 3.24 -9.91 8.95
CA VAL A 46 4.13 -9.18 9.84
C VAL A 46 5.50 -9.87 9.76
N GLU A 47 6.56 -9.14 9.43
CA GLU A 47 7.93 -9.63 9.59
C GLU A 47 8.20 -9.76 11.10
N ASP A 48 8.54 -10.98 11.53
CA ASP A 48 9.08 -11.25 12.85
C ASP A 48 10.48 -10.63 12.93
N ALA A 49 10.54 -9.32 13.17
CA ALA A 49 11.78 -8.66 13.57
C ALA A 49 11.95 -8.86 15.08
N GLU A 50 13.04 -9.52 15.49
CA GLU A 50 13.44 -9.66 16.90
C GLU A 50 13.80 -8.32 17.58
N ASP A 51 13.76 -7.20 16.84
CA ASP A 51 14.10 -5.86 17.32
C ASP A 51 12.86 -5.00 17.66
N GLU A 52 12.86 -4.42 18.87
CA GLU A 52 11.78 -3.63 19.51
C GLU A 52 11.46 -2.26 18.85
N SER A 53 11.40 -2.16 17.53
CA SER A 53 11.04 -0.92 16.82
C SER A 53 9.61 -0.97 16.26
N PRO A 54 8.64 -0.14 16.67
CA PRO A 54 7.34 0.00 15.99
C PRO A 54 7.37 1.12 14.92
N PRO A 55 6.47 1.17 13.90
CA PRO A 55 5.33 0.31 13.54
C PRO A 55 5.48 -0.38 12.16
N GLU A 56 6.68 -0.43 11.59
CA GLU A 56 6.92 -0.88 10.21
C GLU A 56 7.11 -2.40 10.07
N ARG A 57 6.31 -3.18 10.81
CA ARG A 57 6.42 -4.64 10.80
C ARG A 57 5.88 -5.30 9.53
N VAL A 58 5.29 -4.54 8.62
CA VAL A 58 4.84 -5.08 7.32
C VAL A 58 6.01 -5.06 6.33
N PRO A 59 6.24 -6.15 5.55
CA PRO A 59 7.29 -6.22 4.55
C PRO A 59 7.35 -4.97 3.67
N GLY A 60 8.56 -4.47 3.44
CA GLY A 60 8.77 -3.26 2.63
C GLY A 60 8.20 -3.36 1.21
N ALA A 61 8.08 -4.58 0.67
CA ALA A 61 7.44 -4.84 -0.62
C ALA A 61 5.93 -4.53 -0.61
N ILE A 62 5.21 -4.97 0.43
CA ILE A 62 3.78 -4.70 0.60
C ILE A 62 3.55 -3.21 0.79
N ARG A 63 4.37 -2.55 1.63
CA ARG A 63 4.30 -1.10 1.82
C ARG A 63 4.45 -0.33 0.51
N ARG A 64 5.45 -0.69 -0.30
CA ARG A 64 5.66 -0.09 -1.63
C ARG A 64 4.49 -0.35 -2.57
N ALA A 65 3.91 -1.54 -2.53
CA ALA A 65 2.74 -1.89 -3.34
C ALA A 65 1.52 -1.03 -2.97
N VAL A 66 1.22 -0.89 -1.68
CA VAL A 66 0.13 -0.03 -1.19
C VAL A 66 0.34 1.42 -1.59
N PHE A 67 1.57 1.96 -1.46
CA PHE A 67 1.85 3.33 -1.89
C PHE A 67 1.72 3.53 -3.40
N LEU A 68 2.05 2.51 -4.21
CA LEU A 68 1.81 2.53 -5.66
C LEU A 68 0.31 2.54 -5.98
N LEU A 69 -0.52 1.80 -5.24
CA LEU A 69 -1.98 1.81 -5.40
C LEU A 69 -2.55 3.19 -5.03
N VAL A 70 -2.12 3.80 -3.92
CA VAL A 70 -2.53 5.17 -3.56
C VAL A 70 -2.11 6.17 -4.64
N SER A 71 -0.87 6.05 -5.15
CA SER A 71 -0.39 6.90 -6.24
C SER A 71 -1.29 6.77 -7.48
N SER A 72 -1.77 5.55 -7.76
CA SER A 72 -2.70 5.32 -8.86
C SER A 72 -4.05 6.01 -8.63
N PHE A 73 -4.64 5.89 -7.45
CA PHE A 73 -5.93 6.54 -7.17
C PHE A 73 -5.81 8.07 -7.16
N TYR A 74 -4.69 8.61 -6.68
CA TYR A 74 -4.46 10.04 -6.63
C TYR A 74 -4.17 10.64 -8.02
N GLU A 75 -3.47 9.91 -8.90
CA GLU A 75 -3.09 10.34 -10.25
C GLU A 75 -4.13 10.01 -11.35
N GLU A 76 -5.36 9.61 -11.01
CA GLU A 76 -6.43 9.05 -11.89
C GLU A 76 -6.64 9.68 -13.30
N ALA A 77 -6.04 10.83 -13.59
CA ALA A 77 -6.00 11.48 -14.89
C ALA A 77 -5.31 10.68 -16.04
N ASP A 78 -4.45 9.68 -15.77
CA ASP A 78 -3.70 8.96 -16.82
C ASP A 78 -3.91 7.43 -16.78
N ALA A 79 -4.89 6.95 -17.55
CA ALA A 79 -5.27 5.54 -17.61
C ALA A 79 -4.15 4.56 -17.99
N ALA A 80 -3.14 4.99 -18.74
CA ALA A 80 -2.02 4.12 -19.10
C ALA A 80 -1.09 3.87 -17.91
N LYS A 81 -0.83 4.91 -17.10
CA LYS A 81 -0.02 4.79 -15.88
C LYS A 81 -0.73 4.00 -14.79
N LEU A 82 -2.05 4.13 -14.68
CA LEU A 82 -2.86 3.36 -13.74
C LEU A 82 -2.64 1.84 -13.88
N ALA A 83 -2.71 1.35 -15.12
CA ALA A 83 -2.51 -0.07 -15.39
C ALA A 83 -1.09 -0.54 -15.01
N ASP A 84 -0.08 0.28 -15.28
CA ASP A 84 1.31 -0.02 -14.93
C ASP A 84 1.56 -0.03 -13.42
N TYR A 85 1.00 0.93 -12.68
CA TYR A 85 1.10 0.98 -11.22
C TYR A 85 0.44 -0.23 -10.58
N ARG A 86 -0.78 -0.56 -11.01
CA ARG A 86 -1.51 -1.73 -10.50
C ARG A 86 -0.76 -3.02 -10.75
N LYS A 87 -0.28 -3.22 -11.98
CA LYS A 87 0.52 -4.40 -12.34
C LYS A 87 1.80 -4.51 -11.51
N ARG A 88 2.47 -3.39 -11.23
CA ARG A 88 3.66 -3.37 -10.36
C ARG A 88 3.33 -3.69 -8.91
N ALA A 89 2.24 -3.14 -8.38
CA ALA A 89 1.77 -3.45 -7.04
C ALA A 89 1.46 -4.95 -6.91
N GLU A 90 0.74 -5.53 -7.87
CA GLU A 90 0.43 -6.96 -7.89
C GLU A 90 1.69 -7.83 -7.93
N MET A 91 2.69 -7.49 -8.74
CA MET A 91 3.98 -8.23 -8.78
C MET A 91 4.69 -8.23 -7.42
N MET A 92 4.58 -7.13 -6.65
CA MET A 92 5.16 -7.03 -5.31
C MET A 92 4.34 -7.78 -4.25
N LEU A 93 3.00 -7.83 -4.39
CA LEU A 93 2.10 -8.54 -3.50
C LEU A 93 2.07 -10.05 -3.75
N PHE A 94 2.30 -10.48 -5.00
CA PHE A 94 2.18 -11.87 -5.43
C PHE A 94 2.92 -12.89 -4.54
N PRO A 95 4.16 -12.66 -4.09
CA PRO A 95 4.87 -13.60 -3.22
C PRO A 95 4.20 -13.83 -1.85
N PHE A 96 3.41 -12.87 -1.38
CA PHE A 96 2.73 -12.92 -0.09
C PHE A 96 1.31 -13.47 -0.19
N ARG A 97 0.83 -13.72 -1.41
CA ARG A 97 -0.54 -14.17 -1.66
C ARG A 97 -0.74 -15.59 -1.15
N THR A 98 -1.74 -15.76 -0.30
CA THR A 98 -2.16 -17.07 0.19
C THR A 98 -3.11 -17.76 -0.80
N LYS A 99 -3.20 -19.11 -0.72
CA LYS A 99 -4.09 -19.95 -1.55
C LYS A 99 -3.79 -19.96 -3.07
N LEU A 100 -2.51 -19.93 -3.47
CA LEU A 100 -2.08 -20.11 -4.87
C LEU A 100 -2.28 -21.54 -5.43
N GLY A 101 -3.01 -22.40 -4.71
CA GLY A 101 -3.27 -23.79 -5.10
C GLY A 101 -2.11 -24.73 -4.77
N VAL A 102 -2.42 -25.79 -4.03
CA VAL A 102 -1.78 -27.10 -4.21
C VAL A 102 -2.89 -28.06 -4.62
#